data_AF-A0A4C1UK31-F1
#
_entry.id   AF-A0A4C1UK31-F1
#
_cell.length_a   1.000
_cell.length_b   1.000
_cell.length_c   1.000
_cell.angle_alpha   90.00
_cell.angle_beta   90.00
_cell.angle_gamma   90.00
#
_symmetry.space_group_name_H-M   'P 1'
#
loop_
_entity.id
_entity.type
_entity.pdbx_description
1 polymer ?
#
loop_
_entity_poly.entity_id
_entity_poly.type
_entity_poly.pdbx_seq_one_letter_code
_entity_poly.pdbx_strand_id
1 'polypeptide(L)'
;MANEGLPLHLCNSIKQYQIKEETLPLRIKKETIKQRLNHDYEVINRLVTFETSVVNKVKLVLFLVLLSTHNTGANSQYSGGRNSMLRTRIIGTRYGKLQGVILPMDQHKYLKPVEAYLGVPYATPPTGSNRFAPTRAPAPWDDVKTVDRMGPVCPQRLPDVSNETLALERMPKGRLEYLRRLLPRLKNQSEDCLYMNIYTPVQVITHAYGYRHAGIMCFISPLKQL
;
A
#
# COMPACT_ATOMS: atom_id res chain seq x y z
N MET A 1 -29.45 -6.22 -13.96
CA MET A 1 -28.14 -6.72 -14.44
C MET A 1 -27.08 -5.72 -14.05
N ALA A 2 -26.13 -6.10 -13.19
CA ALA A 2 -25.02 -5.23 -12.80
C ALA A 2 -24.11 -5.01 -14.02
N ASN A 3 -23.56 -3.81 -14.19
CA ASN A 3 -22.60 -3.57 -15.26
C ASN A 3 -21.27 -4.24 -14.87
N GLU A 4 -21.07 -5.49 -15.33
CA GLU A 4 -19.97 -6.39 -14.94
C GLU A 4 -18.57 -5.82 -15.25
N GLY A 5 -18.47 -4.82 -16.14
CA GLY A 5 -17.20 -4.19 -16.50
C GLY A 5 -16.62 -3.24 -15.45
N LEU A 6 -17.43 -2.68 -14.55
CA LEU A 6 -16.98 -1.58 -13.66
C LEU A 6 -15.81 -1.97 -12.73
N PRO A 7 -15.84 -3.09 -12.00
CA PRO A 7 -14.70 -3.53 -11.20
C PRO A 7 -13.46 -3.83 -12.05
N LEU A 8 -13.67 -4.44 -13.23
CA LEU A 8 -12.59 -4.83 -14.14
C LEU A 8 -11.86 -3.61 -14.71
N HIS A 9 -12.59 -2.54 -15.05
CA HIS A 9 -11.99 -1.28 -15.48
C HIS A 9 -11.07 -0.67 -14.43
N LEU A 10 -11.42 -0.79 -13.14
CA LEU A 10 -10.61 -0.26 -12.05
C LEU A 10 -9.32 -1.08 -11.88
N CYS A 11 -9.42 -2.41 -11.86
CA CYS A 11 -8.26 -3.30 -11.84
C CYS A 11 -7.33 -3.05 -13.05
N ASN A 12 -7.89 -2.88 -14.24
CA ASN A 12 -7.14 -2.59 -15.45
C ASN A 12 -6.48 -1.21 -15.41
N SER A 13 -7.10 -0.20 -14.80
CA SER A 13 -6.49 1.14 -14.63
C SER A 13 -5.23 1.07 -13.78
N ILE A 14 -5.25 0.28 -12.70
CA ILE A 14 -4.07 0.06 -11.84
C ILE A 14 -3.00 -0.73 -12.59
N LYS A 15 -3.39 -1.74 -13.37
CA LYS A 15 -2.48 -2.49 -14.26
C LYS A 15 -1.79 -1.58 -15.28
N GLN A 16 -2.55 -0.70 -15.94
CA GLN A 16 -2.01 0.25 -16.91
C GLN A 16 -1.12 1.31 -16.26
N TYR A 17 -1.44 1.76 -15.05
CA TYR A 17 -0.58 2.68 -14.31
C TYR A 17 0.78 2.04 -13.99
N GLN A 18 0.76 0.77 -13.54
CA GLN A 18 1.98 -0.01 -13.34
C GLN A 18 2.81 -0.16 -14.63
N ILE A 19 2.16 -0.20 -15.80
CA ILE A 19 2.85 -0.25 -17.11
C ILE A 19 3.32 1.15 -17.56
N LYS A 20 2.56 2.23 -17.34
CA LYS A 20 2.93 3.59 -17.82
C LYS A 20 4.22 4.14 -17.20
N GLU A 21 4.66 3.62 -16.05
CA GLU A 21 5.97 3.91 -15.47
C GLU A 21 7.15 3.49 -16.38
N GLU A 22 6.88 2.71 -17.44
CA GLU A 22 7.79 2.31 -18.52
C GLU A 22 8.18 3.44 -19.48
N THR A 23 7.46 4.58 -19.50
CA THR A 23 7.65 5.63 -20.53
C THR A 23 8.19 6.98 -20.04
N LEU A 24 8.66 7.09 -18.79
CA LEU A 24 9.52 8.23 -18.43
C LEU A 24 10.93 7.92 -19.00
N PRO A 25 11.43 8.65 -20.01
CA PRO A 25 12.66 8.26 -20.68
C PRO A 25 13.80 8.23 -19.66
N LEU A 26 14.40 7.04 -19.48
CA LEU A 26 15.61 6.76 -18.70
C LEU A 26 16.78 7.71 -19.01
N ARG A 27 16.68 8.49 -20.10
CA ARG A 27 17.64 9.49 -20.54
C ARG A 27 17.70 10.72 -19.62
N ILE A 28 16.56 11.26 -19.18
CA ILE A 28 16.52 12.51 -18.39
C ILE A 28 17.04 12.26 -16.96
N LYS A 29 16.66 11.14 -16.32
CA LYS A 29 17.13 10.82 -14.95
C LYS A 29 18.63 10.50 -14.89
N LYS A 30 19.21 9.85 -15.91
CA LYS A 30 20.65 9.56 -15.96
C LYS A 30 21.49 10.84 -16.09
N GLU A 31 21.04 11.80 -16.88
CA GLU A 31 21.75 13.08 -17.04
C GLU A 31 21.69 13.93 -15.78
N THR A 32 20.53 14.01 -15.10
CA THR A 32 20.40 14.76 -13.83
C THR A 32 21.22 14.14 -12.68
N ILE A 33 21.28 12.80 -12.58
CA ILE A 33 22.09 12.11 -11.56
C ILE A 33 23.60 12.26 -11.86
N LYS A 34 23.99 12.17 -13.14
CA LYS A 34 25.39 12.37 -13.56
C LYS A 34 25.85 13.81 -13.32
N GLN A 35 24.97 14.79 -13.53
CA GLN A 35 25.23 16.20 -13.24
C GLN A 35 25.37 16.46 -11.72
N ARG A 36 24.53 15.86 -10.87
CA ARG A 36 24.67 15.95 -9.41
C ARG A 36 25.95 15.31 -8.89
N LEU A 37 26.27 14.10 -9.34
CA LEU A 37 27.49 13.41 -8.90
C LEU A 37 28.78 14.15 -9.32
N ASN A 38 28.80 14.73 -10.52
CA ASN A 38 29.94 15.55 -10.95
C ASN A 38 30.05 16.85 -10.16
N HIS A 39 28.93 17.49 -9.83
CA HIS A 39 28.93 18.70 -8.99
C HIS A 39 29.44 18.41 -7.58
N ASP A 40 28.99 17.32 -6.96
CA ASP A 40 29.43 16.90 -5.62
C ASP A 40 30.94 16.56 -5.61
N TYR A 41 31.45 15.92 -6.68
CA TYR A 41 32.88 15.60 -6.81
C TYR A 41 33.75 16.86 -6.98
N GLU A 42 33.27 17.87 -7.71
CA GLU A 42 33.99 19.14 -7.89
C GLU A 42 33.99 19.97 -6.59
N VAL A 43 32.89 19.95 -5.82
CA VAL A 43 32.81 20.60 -4.50
C VAL A 43 33.74 19.92 -3.50
N ILE A 44 33.77 18.58 -3.46
CA ILE A 44 34.69 17.82 -2.60
C ILE A 44 36.14 18.11 -2.99
N ASN A 45 36.48 18.11 -4.28
CA ASN A 45 37.85 18.42 -4.71
C ASN A 45 38.25 19.86 -4.39
N ARG A 46 37.35 20.84 -4.52
CA ARG A 46 37.63 22.23 -4.11
C ARG A 46 37.85 22.35 -2.59
N LEU A 47 37.05 21.66 -1.78
CA LEU A 47 37.23 21.60 -0.33
C LEU A 47 38.55 20.92 0.07
N VAL A 48 38.93 19.85 -0.63
CA VAL A 48 40.19 19.12 -0.38
C VAL A 48 41.42 19.92 -0.82
N THR A 49 41.31 20.79 -1.83
CA THR A 49 42.43 21.66 -2.27
C THR A 49 42.67 22.91 -1.41
N PHE A 50 41.76 23.28 -0.50
CA PHE A 50 41.90 24.52 0.29
C PHE A 50 42.63 24.32 1.64
N GLU A 51 42.84 23.09 2.11
CA GLU A 51 43.60 22.80 3.34
C GLU A 51 44.89 22.02 3.07
N THR A 52 45.83 22.63 2.35
CA THR A 52 47.24 22.22 2.43
C THR A 52 48.09 23.37 2.96
N SER A 53 48.12 23.51 4.28
CA SER A 53 49.30 24.08 4.96
C SER A 53 49.57 23.30 6.24
N VAL A 54 50.84 23.06 6.50
CA VAL A 54 51.46 21.97 7.29
C VAL A 54 51.08 21.95 8.79
N VAL A 55 50.20 22.84 9.26
CA VAL A 55 49.83 23.00 10.69
C VAL A 55 48.72 22.02 11.15
N ASN A 56 47.97 21.37 10.24
CA ASN A 56 46.81 20.55 10.62
C ASN A 56 47.07 19.04 10.85
N LYS A 57 48.26 18.51 10.54
CA LYS A 57 48.54 17.07 10.78
C LYS A 57 48.71 16.73 12.26
N VAL A 58 49.14 17.68 13.09
CA VAL A 58 49.32 17.46 14.54
C VAL A 58 47.99 17.57 15.30
N LYS A 59 47.08 18.45 14.86
CA LYS A 59 45.74 18.60 15.46
C LYS A 59 44.85 17.38 15.23
N LEU A 60 44.93 16.73 14.06
CA LEU A 60 44.10 15.57 13.74
C LEU A 60 44.47 14.33 14.59
N VAL A 61 45.76 14.14 14.87
CA VAL A 61 46.23 13.03 15.72
C VAL A 61 45.85 13.28 17.18
N LEU A 62 45.93 14.52 17.66
CA LEU A 62 45.53 14.87 19.03
C LEU A 62 44.01 14.74 19.26
N PHE A 63 43.19 15.05 18.24
CA PHE A 63 41.73 14.93 18.30
C PHE A 63 41.24 13.47 18.27
N LEU A 64 41.93 12.59 17.51
CA LEU A 64 41.61 11.16 17.48
C LEU A 64 42.00 10.43 18.79
N VAL A 65 43.06 10.89 19.47
CA VAL A 65 43.45 10.33 20.78
C VAL A 65 42.45 10.73 21.87
N LEU A 66 41.87 11.94 21.81
CA LEU A 66 40.85 12.41 22.77
C LEU A 66 39.47 11.75 22.60
N LEU A 67 39.12 11.25 21.41
CA LEU A 67 37.88 10.51 21.18
C LEU A 67 37.92 9.06 21.68
N SER A 68 39.10 8.56 22.06
CA SER A 68 39.29 7.20 22.57
C SER A 68 38.91 7.03 24.05
N THR A 69 38.64 8.12 24.77
CA THR A 69 38.39 8.11 26.23
C THR A 69 37.07 8.78 26.60
N HIS A 70 35.94 8.35 26.04
CA HIS A 70 34.63 8.52 26.68
C HIS A 70 33.75 7.31 26.40
N ASN A 71 33.96 6.27 27.19
CA ASN A 71 32.99 5.22 27.40
C ASN A 71 31.98 5.73 28.45
N THR A 72 30.78 6.12 28.00
CA THR A 72 29.60 6.13 28.88
C THR A 72 28.44 5.54 28.10
N GLY A 73 27.97 4.40 28.59
CA GLY A 73 26.86 3.66 28.01
C GLY A 73 25.58 4.49 28.05
N ALA A 74 25.07 4.82 26.87
CA ALA A 74 23.69 5.24 26.70
C ALA A 74 22.91 4.06 26.12
N ASN A 75 22.29 3.29 27.02
CA ASN A 75 21.19 2.37 26.69
C ASN A 75 20.06 3.20 26.07
N SER A 76 20.02 3.26 24.74
CA SER A 76 18.85 3.75 24.03
C SER A 76 17.82 2.63 24.01
N GLN A 77 16.96 2.60 25.04
CA GLN A 77 15.65 1.99 24.93
C GLN A 77 14.94 2.64 23.74
N TYR A 78 14.95 1.94 22.60
CA TYR A 78 14.09 2.26 21.46
C TYR A 78 12.65 1.98 21.90
N SER A 79 12.05 3.00 22.51
CA SER A 79 10.65 3.04 22.85
C SER A 79 9.84 2.88 21.57
N GLY A 80 8.85 1.99 21.61
CA GLY A 80 8.00 1.59 20.49
C GLY A 80 7.48 2.78 19.69
N GLY A 81 8.10 3.02 18.54
CA GLY A 81 7.61 3.94 17.53
C GLY A 81 6.35 3.36 16.91
N ARG A 82 5.26 4.14 16.93
CA ARG A 82 3.99 3.87 16.27
C ARG A 82 4.24 3.21 14.91
N ASN A 83 3.59 2.08 14.63
CA ASN A 83 3.55 1.46 13.30
C ASN A 83 3.06 2.49 12.27
N SER A 84 3.95 3.32 11.70
CA SER A 84 3.58 4.22 10.62
C SER A 84 3.36 3.35 9.40
N MET A 85 2.09 3.10 9.09
CA MET A 85 1.71 2.30 7.94
C MET A 85 2.36 2.88 6.68
N LEU A 86 3.25 2.10 6.06
CA LEU A 86 3.93 2.51 4.84
C LEU A 86 2.88 2.81 3.77
N ARG A 87 2.97 3.97 3.13
CA ARG A 87 2.02 4.40 2.09
C ARG A 87 2.51 3.98 0.72
N THR A 88 1.58 3.63 -0.16
CA THR A 88 1.93 3.42 -1.58
C THR A 88 2.23 4.77 -2.24
N ARG A 89 2.80 4.70 -3.43
CA ARG A 89 2.72 5.80 -4.40
C ARG A 89 1.26 6.13 -4.70
N ILE A 90 1.03 7.36 -5.12
CA ILE A 90 -0.27 7.80 -5.63
C ILE A 90 -0.44 7.19 -7.03
N ILE A 91 -1.58 6.56 -7.26
CA ILE A 91 -1.93 5.97 -8.56
C ILE A 91 -3.14 6.71 -9.15
N GLY A 92 -3.11 6.97 -10.46
CA GLY A 92 -4.23 7.55 -11.18
C GLY A 92 -5.20 6.48 -11.67
N THR A 93 -6.49 6.67 -11.44
CA THR A 93 -7.57 5.88 -12.05
C THR A 93 -8.45 6.77 -12.92
N ARG A 94 -9.35 6.17 -13.70
CA ARG A 94 -10.35 6.91 -14.50
C ARG A 94 -11.30 7.79 -13.67
N TYR A 95 -11.43 7.53 -12.36
CA TYR A 95 -12.34 8.25 -11.47
C TYR A 95 -11.62 9.23 -10.55
N GLY A 96 -10.30 9.14 -10.44
CA GLY A 96 -9.52 9.99 -9.54
C GLY A 96 -8.26 9.29 -9.03
N LYS A 97 -7.52 9.99 -8.17
CA LYS A 97 -6.24 9.50 -7.63
C LYS A 97 -6.47 8.69 -6.34
N LEU A 98 -5.68 7.65 -6.16
CA LEU A 98 -5.74 6.77 -4.98
C LEU A 98 -4.37 6.67 -4.29
N GLN A 99 -4.39 6.54 -2.97
CA GLN A 99 -3.22 6.17 -2.18
C GLN A 99 -3.57 5.06 -1.20
N GLY A 100 -2.93 3.91 -1.34
CA GLY A 100 -3.10 2.75 -0.49
C GLY A 100 -1.99 2.62 0.55
N VAL A 101 -1.77 1.38 0.96
CA VAL A 101 -0.83 1.00 2.01
C VAL A 101 0.02 -0.19 1.60
N ILE A 102 1.26 -0.22 2.05
CA ILE A 102 2.16 -1.34 1.83
C ILE A 102 2.04 -2.27 3.03
N LEU A 103 1.65 -3.51 2.76
CA LEU A 103 1.62 -4.59 3.73
C LEU A 103 2.98 -5.28 3.71
N PRO A 104 3.80 -5.14 4.77
CA PRO A 104 5.04 -5.89 4.87
C PRO A 104 4.73 -7.38 5.01
N MET A 105 5.58 -8.21 4.39
CA MET A 105 5.47 -9.67 4.45
C MET A 105 6.63 -10.26 5.27
N ASP A 106 7.07 -9.55 6.31
CA ASP A 106 8.27 -9.88 7.08
C ASP A 106 8.18 -11.27 7.75
N GLN A 107 6.96 -11.70 8.09
CA GLN A 107 6.68 -13.04 8.62
C GLN A 107 6.85 -14.16 7.58
N HIS A 108 6.92 -13.81 6.29
CA HIS A 108 7.01 -14.73 5.17
C HIS A 108 8.24 -14.38 4.32
N LYS A 109 9.40 -14.95 4.69
CA LYS A 109 10.73 -14.65 4.12
C LYS A 109 10.83 -14.62 2.58
N TYR A 110 9.95 -15.35 1.88
CA TYR A 110 9.97 -15.48 0.42
C TYR A 110 8.93 -14.60 -0.29
N LEU A 111 8.05 -13.93 0.45
CA LEU A 111 7.02 -13.08 -0.11
C LEU A 111 7.50 -11.64 -0.17
N LYS A 112 7.27 -11.01 -1.32
CA LYS A 112 7.48 -9.57 -1.48
C LYS A 112 6.40 -8.80 -0.73
N PRO A 113 6.67 -7.57 -0.28
CA PRO A 113 5.62 -6.68 0.23
C PRO A 113 4.49 -6.50 -0.80
N VAL A 114 3.29 -6.23 -0.32
CA VAL A 114 2.09 -6.09 -1.14
C VAL A 114 1.52 -4.70 -1.00
N GLU A 115 1.28 -4.01 -2.11
CA GLU A 115 0.45 -2.81 -2.14
C GLU A 115 -1.02 -3.21 -2.02
N ALA A 116 -1.70 -2.67 -1.02
CA ALA A 116 -3.12 -2.87 -0.78
C ALA A 116 -3.86 -1.54 -0.93
N TYR A 117 -4.89 -1.55 -1.77
CA TYR A 117 -5.84 -0.46 -1.95
C TYR A 117 -7.19 -0.96 -1.45
N LEU A 118 -7.58 -0.55 -0.25
CA LEU A 118 -8.73 -1.07 0.47
C LEU A 118 -9.90 -0.09 0.42
N GLY A 119 -11.11 -0.60 0.19
CA GLY A 119 -12.31 0.25 0.16
C GLY A 119 -12.37 1.19 -1.04
N VAL A 120 -11.89 0.75 -2.22
CA VAL A 120 -11.97 1.55 -3.44
C VAL A 120 -13.40 1.52 -3.98
N PRO A 121 -14.09 2.67 -4.14
CA PRO A 121 -15.45 2.68 -4.70
C PRO A 121 -15.39 2.29 -6.18
N TYR A 122 -16.20 1.31 -6.58
CA TYR A 122 -16.28 0.87 -7.98
C TYR A 122 -17.64 1.18 -8.64
N ALA A 123 -18.63 1.58 -7.85
CA ALA A 123 -19.96 1.96 -8.32
C ALA A 123 -20.61 3.00 -7.40
N THR A 124 -21.64 3.67 -7.91
CA THR A 124 -22.49 4.57 -7.12
C THR A 124 -23.30 3.78 -6.07
N PRO A 125 -23.45 4.28 -4.82
CA PRO A 125 -24.21 3.59 -3.78
C PRO A 125 -25.65 3.24 -4.20
N PRO A 126 -26.11 2.00 -3.98
CA PRO A 126 -27.43 1.52 -4.37
C PRO A 126 -28.50 1.89 -3.31
N THR A 127 -28.44 3.11 -2.79
CA THR A 127 -29.32 3.61 -1.72
C THR A 127 -30.44 4.51 -2.28
N GLY A 128 -31.53 4.67 -1.53
CA GLY A 128 -32.64 5.55 -1.92
C GLY A 128 -33.22 5.21 -3.29
N SER A 129 -33.26 6.19 -4.20
CA SER A 129 -33.75 6.02 -5.58
C SER A 129 -32.92 5.06 -6.43
N ASN A 130 -31.70 4.72 -6.00
CA ASN A 130 -30.84 3.75 -6.69
C ASN A 130 -31.08 2.30 -6.22
N ARG A 131 -31.92 2.09 -5.21
CA ARG A 131 -32.22 0.74 -4.75
C ARG A 131 -32.89 -0.04 -5.88
N PHE A 132 -32.42 -1.26 -6.12
CA PHE A 132 -32.87 -2.15 -7.20
C PHE A 132 -32.59 -1.65 -8.64
N ALA A 133 -31.99 -0.46 -8.79
CA ALA A 133 -31.54 0.02 -10.08
C ALA A 133 -30.23 -0.66 -10.49
N PRO A 134 -29.92 -0.75 -11.80
CA PRO A 134 -28.60 -1.17 -12.26
C PRO A 134 -27.47 -0.33 -11.67
N THR A 135 -26.34 -0.96 -11.40
CA THR A 135 -25.15 -0.27 -10.89
C THR A 135 -24.60 0.71 -11.92
N ARG A 136 -24.19 1.89 -11.45
CA ARG A 136 -23.60 2.95 -12.27
C ARG A 136 -22.16 3.22 -11.82
N ALA A 137 -21.35 3.78 -12.71
CA ALA A 137 -20.01 4.23 -12.36
C ALA A 137 -20.04 5.19 -11.16
N PRO A 138 -19.02 5.20 -10.29
CA PRO A 138 -18.92 6.17 -9.22
C PRO A 138 -18.71 7.56 -9.79
N ALA A 139 -19.11 8.59 -9.03
CA ALA A 139 -18.74 9.96 -9.34
C ALA A 139 -17.20 10.10 -9.27
N PRO A 140 -16.58 10.86 -10.20
CA PRO A 140 -15.16 11.16 -10.10
C PRO A 140 -14.89 12.05 -8.88
N TRP A 141 -13.64 12.04 -8.40
CA TRP A 141 -13.16 12.87 -7.30
C TRP A 141 -11.84 13.53 -7.68
N ASP A 142 -11.64 14.77 -7.22
CA ASP A 142 -10.49 15.60 -7.63
C ASP A 142 -9.22 15.30 -6.83
N ASP A 143 -9.35 15.10 -5.52
CA ASP A 143 -8.24 14.91 -4.60
C ASP A 143 -7.69 13.48 -4.57
N VAL A 144 -6.61 13.27 -3.81
CA VAL A 144 -6.08 11.92 -3.57
C VAL A 144 -6.94 11.24 -2.51
N LYS A 145 -7.68 10.19 -2.90
CA LYS A 145 -8.46 9.39 -1.95
C LYS A 145 -7.56 8.35 -1.27
N THR A 146 -7.46 8.43 0.05
CA THR A 146 -6.80 7.39 0.86
C THR A 146 -7.67 6.14 0.94
N VAL A 147 -7.10 4.99 0.57
CA VAL A 147 -7.76 3.68 0.47
C VAL A 147 -7.00 2.66 1.31
N ASP A 148 -7.04 2.85 2.63
CA ASP A 148 -6.29 2.06 3.63
C ASP A 148 -7.17 1.23 4.56
N ARG A 149 -8.49 1.29 4.39
CA ARG A 149 -9.48 0.58 5.20
C ARG A 149 -10.53 -0.07 4.32
N MET A 150 -10.97 -1.26 4.71
CA MET A 150 -12.07 -1.93 4.02
C MET A 150 -13.37 -1.13 4.20
N GLY A 151 -14.14 -1.01 3.12
CA GLY A 151 -15.51 -0.49 3.18
C GLY A 151 -16.45 -1.43 3.96
N PRO A 152 -17.66 -0.98 4.30
CA PRO A 152 -18.67 -1.83 4.92
C PRO A 152 -19.08 -2.97 3.98
N VAL A 153 -19.50 -4.09 4.56
CA VAL A 153 -20.08 -5.21 3.81
C VAL A 153 -21.55 -4.93 3.49
N CYS A 154 -22.08 -5.57 2.44
CA CYS A 154 -23.48 -5.42 2.10
C CYS A 154 -24.40 -6.05 3.15
N PRO A 155 -25.65 -5.55 3.31
CA PRO A 155 -26.54 -6.03 4.34
C PRO A 155 -26.94 -7.49 4.08
N GLN A 156 -26.66 -8.35 5.07
CA GLN A 156 -26.92 -9.79 5.03
C GLN A 156 -27.37 -10.29 6.42
N ARG A 157 -28.25 -11.29 6.43
CA ARG A 157 -28.66 -11.94 7.67
C ARG A 157 -27.52 -12.84 8.15
N LEU A 158 -26.91 -12.49 9.27
CA LEU A 158 -25.85 -13.29 9.89
C LEU A 158 -26.45 -14.42 10.74
N PRO A 159 -25.88 -15.64 10.70
CA PRO A 159 -26.29 -16.70 11.62
C PRO A 159 -25.88 -16.36 13.06
N ASP A 160 -26.75 -16.65 14.01
CA ASP A 160 -26.41 -16.56 15.44
C ASP A 160 -25.58 -17.79 15.85
N VAL A 161 -24.38 -17.52 16.37
CA VAL A 161 -23.43 -18.53 16.86
C VAL A 161 -22.98 -18.24 18.29
N SER A 162 -23.73 -17.39 19.00
CA SER A 162 -23.45 -17.05 20.40
C SER A 162 -23.50 -18.28 21.30
N ASN A 163 -24.50 -19.15 21.10
CA ASN A 163 -24.63 -20.44 21.78
C ASN A 163 -24.05 -21.58 20.92
N GLU A 164 -22.91 -22.12 21.34
CA GLU A 164 -22.21 -23.19 20.64
C GLU A 164 -23.03 -24.48 20.53
N THR A 165 -23.68 -24.89 21.62
CA THR A 165 -24.48 -26.13 21.66
C THR A 165 -25.61 -26.07 20.64
N LEU A 166 -26.39 -24.98 20.65
CA LEU A 166 -27.48 -24.77 19.70
C LEU A 166 -27.00 -24.56 18.26
N ALA A 167 -25.79 -24.06 18.07
CA ALA A 167 -25.20 -23.93 16.74
C ALA A 167 -24.78 -25.30 16.20
N LEU A 168 -24.14 -26.14 17.02
CA LEU A 168 -23.67 -27.48 16.63
C LEU A 168 -24.80 -28.45 16.31
N GLU A 169 -25.99 -28.24 16.88
CA GLU A 169 -27.21 -28.95 16.47
C GLU A 169 -27.62 -28.64 15.02
N ARG A 170 -27.34 -27.42 14.54
CA ARG A 170 -27.76 -26.92 13.22
C ARG A 170 -26.66 -26.95 12.16
N MET A 171 -25.39 -27.00 12.55
CA MET A 171 -24.27 -26.97 11.62
C MET A 171 -23.05 -27.76 12.09
N PRO A 172 -22.24 -28.32 11.17
CA PRO A 172 -21.00 -29.00 11.52
C PRO A 172 -19.99 -28.07 12.21
N LYS A 173 -19.15 -28.63 13.08
CA LYS A 173 -18.10 -27.91 13.83
C LYS A 173 -17.20 -27.04 12.92
N GLY A 174 -16.77 -27.57 11.77
CA GLY A 174 -15.94 -26.82 10.82
C GLY A 174 -16.64 -25.57 10.26
N ARG A 175 -17.96 -25.64 10.04
CA ARG A 175 -18.75 -24.48 9.60
C ARG A 175 -18.88 -23.44 10.71
N LEU A 176 -19.08 -23.89 11.95
CA LEU A 176 -19.12 -23.00 13.11
C LEU A 176 -17.80 -22.25 13.29
N GLU A 177 -16.67 -22.96 13.22
CA GLU A 177 -15.34 -22.35 13.33
C GLU A 177 -15.08 -21.34 12.21
N TYR A 178 -15.44 -21.68 10.98
CA TYR A 178 -15.37 -20.76 9.84
C TYR A 178 -16.20 -19.49 10.07
N LEU A 179 -17.46 -19.64 10.51
CA LEU A 179 -18.33 -18.50 10.83
C LEU A 179 -17.78 -17.63 11.96
N ARG A 180 -17.24 -18.24 13.03
CA ARG A 180 -16.60 -17.49 14.13
C ARG A 180 -15.45 -16.60 13.65
N ARG A 181 -14.67 -17.07 12.67
CA ARG A 181 -13.59 -16.28 12.05
C ARG A 181 -14.10 -15.17 11.13
N LEU A 182 -15.23 -15.39 10.46
CA LEU A 182 -15.79 -14.42 9.51
C LEU A 182 -16.63 -13.33 10.18
N LEU A 183 -17.48 -13.68 11.14
CA LEU A 183 -18.50 -12.78 11.69
C LEU A 183 -17.97 -11.43 12.16
N PRO A 184 -16.81 -11.30 12.82
CA PRO A 184 -16.25 -10.00 13.17
C PRO A 184 -16.05 -9.07 11.96
N ARG A 185 -15.73 -9.63 10.78
CA ARG A 185 -15.54 -8.88 9.53
C ARG A 185 -16.86 -8.50 8.85
N LEU A 186 -17.97 -9.13 9.24
CA LEU A 186 -19.30 -8.92 8.67
C LEU A 186 -20.20 -8.01 9.53
N LYS A 187 -19.70 -7.52 10.68
CA LYS A 187 -20.48 -6.68 11.61
C LYS A 187 -20.83 -5.30 11.03
N ASN A 188 -19.90 -4.69 10.30
CA ASN A 188 -20.08 -3.35 9.74
C ASN A 188 -20.84 -3.44 8.40
N GLN A 189 -22.18 -3.40 8.46
CA GLN A 189 -23.06 -3.50 7.30
C GLN A 189 -23.65 -2.14 6.90
N SER A 190 -23.72 -1.87 5.61
CA SER A 190 -24.38 -0.69 5.03
C SER A 190 -24.92 -1.01 3.63
N GLU A 191 -26.01 -0.37 3.21
CA GLU A 191 -26.43 -0.43 1.79
C GLU A 191 -25.43 0.26 0.86
N ASP A 192 -24.68 1.25 1.36
CA ASP A 192 -23.50 1.76 0.68
C ASP A 192 -22.31 0.80 0.90
N CYS A 193 -22.23 -0.25 0.09
CA CYS A 193 -21.24 -1.32 0.21
C CYS A 193 -20.48 -1.64 -1.10
N LEU A 194 -20.64 -0.83 -2.16
CA LEU A 194 -20.06 -1.10 -3.49
C LEU A 194 -18.58 -0.66 -3.57
N TYR A 195 -17.78 -1.29 -2.72
CA TYR A 195 -16.35 -1.11 -2.61
C TYR A 195 -15.61 -2.40 -2.98
N MET A 196 -14.36 -2.25 -3.40
CA MET A 196 -13.47 -3.37 -3.67
C MET A 196 -12.11 -3.18 -3.02
N ASN A 197 -11.41 -4.29 -2.83
CA ASN A 197 -10.05 -4.33 -2.31
C ASN A 197 -9.12 -4.87 -3.38
N ILE A 198 -8.01 -4.19 -3.62
CA ILE A 198 -7.05 -4.53 -4.66
C ILE A 198 -5.70 -4.78 -4.01
N TYR A 199 -5.11 -5.93 -4.33
CA TYR A 199 -3.80 -6.33 -3.83
C TYR A 199 -2.86 -6.57 -5.00
N THR A 200 -1.70 -5.93 -4.98
CA THR A 200 -0.68 -6.07 -6.01
C THR A 200 0.68 -6.25 -5.36
N PRO A 201 1.55 -7.15 -5.82
CA PRO A 201 2.90 -7.24 -5.29
C PRO A 201 3.65 -5.94 -5.58
N VAL A 202 4.45 -5.47 -4.62
CA VAL A 202 5.29 -4.27 -4.81
C VAL A 202 6.23 -4.51 -6.00
N GLN A 203 6.17 -3.60 -6.96
CA GLN A 203 7.04 -3.62 -8.12
C GLN A 203 8.35 -2.94 -7.76
N VAL A 204 9.40 -3.75 -7.62
CA VAL A 204 10.77 -3.22 -7.51
C VAL A 204 11.27 -3.02 -8.94
N ILE A 205 11.60 -1.78 -9.30
CA ILE A 205 12.23 -1.46 -10.58
C ILE A 205 13.64 -2.06 -10.58
N THR A 206 13.79 -3.30 -11.05
CA THR A 206 15.11 -3.88 -11.30
C THR A 206 15.52 -3.58 -12.73
N HIS A 207 16.48 -2.68 -12.91
CA HIS A 207 17.01 -2.25 -14.22
C HIS A 207 17.53 -3.37 -15.13
N ALA A 208 17.65 -4.61 -14.64
CA ALA A 208 18.29 -5.71 -15.35
C ALA A 208 17.33 -6.66 -16.09
N TYR A 209 16.03 -6.68 -15.78
CA TYR A 209 15.09 -7.59 -16.44
C TYR A 209 13.72 -6.95 -16.53
N GLY A 210 13.17 -6.90 -17.75
CA GLY A 210 11.84 -6.33 -18.04
C GLY A 210 10.76 -6.79 -17.07
N TYR A 211 9.80 -5.90 -16.81
CA TYR A 211 8.71 -6.14 -15.87
C TYR A 211 7.93 -7.41 -16.26
N ARG A 212 7.99 -8.44 -15.42
CA ARG A 212 7.05 -9.55 -15.52
C ARG A 212 5.68 -9.04 -15.08
N HIS A 213 4.66 -9.32 -15.89
CA HIS A 213 3.26 -9.02 -15.59
C HIS A 213 2.92 -9.49 -14.17
N ALA A 214 2.80 -8.56 -13.22
CA ALA A 214 2.36 -8.87 -11.88
C ALA A 214 0.86 -9.15 -11.90
N GLY A 215 0.45 -10.29 -11.35
CA GLY A 215 -0.96 -10.59 -11.13
C GLY A 215 -1.57 -9.58 -10.16
N ILE A 216 -2.70 -8.97 -10.54
CA ILE A 216 -3.50 -8.11 -9.68
C ILE A 216 -4.66 -8.93 -9.13
N MET A 217 -4.79 -9.00 -7.81
CA MET A 217 -5.90 -9.69 -7.17
C MET A 217 -6.94 -8.66 -6.74
N CYS A 218 -8.15 -8.79 -7.28
CA CYS A 218 -9.27 -7.92 -6.99
C CYS A 218 -10.36 -8.69 -6.23
N PHE A 219 -10.72 -8.20 -5.06
CA PHE A 219 -11.80 -8.75 -4.24
C PHE A 219 -12.95 -7.75 -4.20
N ILE A 220 -14.09 -8.18 -4.72
CA ILE A 220 -15.33 -7.40 -4.72
C ILE A 220 -16.11 -7.78 -3.46
N SER A 221 -16.61 -6.79 -2.72
CA SER A 221 -17.55 -7.05 -1.64
C SER A 221 -18.77 -7.78 -2.22
N PRO A 222 -19.17 -8.95 -1.67
CA PRO A 222 -20.24 -9.76 -2.24
C PRO A 222 -21.50 -8.90 -2.39
N LEU A 223 -21.93 -8.72 -3.64
CA LEU A 223 -23.17 -8.04 -3.97
C LEU A 223 -24.32 -8.84 -3.34
N LYS A 224 -25.29 -8.12 -2.79
CA LYS A 224 -26.55 -8.73 -2.38
C LYS A 224 -27.18 -9.36 -3.62
N GLN A 225 -27.19 -10.69 -3.70
CA GLN A 225 -28.10 -11.42 -4.56
C GLN A 225 -29.49 -11.19 -3.97
N LEU A 226 -30.24 -10.30 -4.60
CA LEU A 226 -31.66 -10.08 -4.37
C LEU A 226 -32.45 -11.02 -5.25
#